data_AF-A0A8J5JVB6-F1
#
_entry.id   AF-A0A8J5JVB6-F1
#
_cell.length_a   1.000
_cell.length_b   1.000
_cell.length_c   1.000
_cell.angle_alpha   90.00
_cell.angle_beta   90.00
_cell.angle_gamma   90.00
#
_symmetry.space_group_name_H-M   'P 1'
#
loop_
_entity.id
_entity.type
_entity.pdbx_description
1 polymer ?
#
loop_
_entity_poly.entity_id
_entity_poly.type
_entity_poly.pdbx_seq_one_letter_code
_entity_poly.pdbx_strand_id
1 'polypeptide(L)'
;MSEVPVGLKIDQGDGARFRALKNSLNYTVERLLAGWKSSSFAKCFPTLARENDAIMEAIRVSLVETVRKAIYDDLVAIIDEDVAGPLEELGTLIKNYTGPKDIEAWRPSGDPTKDMMAHDAKVLQHEKQRLLESVGNAKKISEAVLQKVKSGRKKCHNNHVEIQKRLTVLNELETVSRGLSKENMASASHDIFSNNVSEVSAEERESSSNSL
;
A
#
# COMPACT_ATOMS: atom_id res chain seq x y z
N MET A 1 27.88 -33.37 51.18
CA MET A 1 27.99 -33.83 49.78
C MET A 1 26.86 -33.21 49.02
N SER A 2 27.16 -32.16 48.24
CA SER A 2 26.18 -31.48 47.39
C SER A 2 25.84 -32.41 46.24
N GLU A 3 24.55 -32.70 46.05
CA GLU A 3 24.06 -33.45 44.90
C GLU A 3 24.40 -32.68 43.63
N VAL A 4 25.39 -33.17 42.89
CA VAL A 4 25.72 -32.64 41.57
C VAL A 4 24.55 -33.01 40.65
N PRO A 5 23.84 -32.04 40.08
CA PRO A 5 22.69 -32.35 39.25
C PRO A 5 23.14 -33.12 38.01
N VAL A 6 22.56 -34.31 37.84
CA VAL A 6 22.81 -35.17 36.69
C VAL A 6 22.00 -34.65 35.51
N GLY A 7 22.65 -33.84 34.67
CA GLY A 7 22.15 -33.41 33.35
C GLY A 7 22.06 -31.90 33.16
N LEU A 8 21.97 -31.48 31.90
CA LEU A 8 21.76 -30.09 31.52
C LEU A 8 20.52 -29.51 32.21
N LYS A 9 20.72 -28.53 33.09
CA LYS A 9 19.65 -27.71 33.66
C LYS A 9 19.62 -26.41 32.88
N ILE A 10 18.62 -26.30 32.01
CA ILE A 10 18.36 -25.09 31.25
C ILE A 10 16.92 -24.72 31.55
N ASP A 11 16.73 -23.48 31.98
CA ASP A 11 15.44 -22.95 32.43
C ASP A 11 14.63 -22.33 31.27
N GLN A 12 15.24 -22.18 30.09
CA GLN A 12 14.63 -21.56 28.91
C GLN A 12 14.40 -22.57 27.77
N GLY A 13 13.21 -22.49 27.14
CA GLY A 13 12.83 -23.33 25.99
C GLY A 13 12.23 -24.69 26.37
N ASP A 14 10.94 -24.89 26.10
CA ASP A 14 10.26 -26.20 26.27
C ASP A 14 9.71 -26.77 24.93
N GLY A 15 10.11 -26.12 23.83
CA GLY A 15 9.81 -26.59 22.48
C GLY A 15 10.28 -28.03 22.25
N ALA A 16 9.50 -28.81 21.50
CA ALA A 16 9.83 -30.21 21.21
C ALA A 16 11.22 -30.39 20.57
N ARG A 17 11.66 -29.42 19.76
CA ARG A 17 12.99 -29.41 19.13
C ARG A 17 14.09 -29.15 20.14
N PHE A 18 13.87 -28.21 21.05
CA PHE A 18 14.79 -27.90 22.13
C PHE A 18 14.98 -29.10 23.05
N ARG A 19 13.88 -29.78 23.44
CA ARG A 19 13.95 -31.05 24.20
C ARG A 19 14.73 -32.13 23.46
N ALA A 20 14.54 -32.27 22.14
CA ALA A 20 15.30 -33.22 21.34
C ALA A 20 16.81 -32.91 21.33
N LEU A 21 17.19 -31.63 21.17
CA LEU A 21 18.58 -31.19 21.25
C LEU A 21 19.18 -31.48 22.62
N LYS A 22 18.51 -31.06 23.70
CA LYS A 22 18.93 -31.29 25.09
C LYS A 22 19.19 -32.77 25.38
N ASN A 23 18.27 -33.63 24.94
CA ASN A 23 18.42 -35.08 25.09
C ASN A 23 19.60 -35.64 24.29
N SER A 24 19.80 -35.18 23.06
CA SER A 24 20.93 -35.59 22.22
C SER A 24 22.28 -35.15 22.81
N LEU A 25 22.35 -33.95 23.37
CA LEU A 25 23.56 -33.42 24.01
C LEU A 25 23.88 -34.19 25.30
N ASN A 26 22.89 -34.37 26.19
CA ASN A 26 23.05 -35.20 27.39
C ASN A 26 23.55 -36.62 27.02
N TYR A 27 22.92 -37.25 26.02
CA TYR A 27 23.35 -38.56 25.53
C TYR A 27 24.80 -38.55 25.03
N THR A 28 25.21 -37.51 24.31
CA THR A 28 26.57 -37.40 23.76
C THR A 28 27.61 -37.23 24.87
N VAL A 29 27.33 -36.40 25.88
CA VAL A 29 28.21 -36.21 27.03
C VAL A 29 28.36 -37.51 27.82
N GLU A 30 27.26 -38.18 28.15
CA GLU A 30 27.34 -39.45 28.88
C GLU A 30 28.02 -40.54 28.05
N ARG A 31 27.82 -40.56 26.73
CA ARG A 31 28.49 -41.50 25.83
C ARG A 31 30.00 -41.24 25.72
N LEU A 32 30.43 -39.98 25.72
CA LEU A 32 31.83 -39.59 25.75
C LEU A 32 32.50 -40.08 27.04
N LEU A 33 31.86 -39.81 28.18
CA LEU A 33 32.38 -40.16 29.51
C LEU A 33 32.30 -41.66 29.80
N ALA A 34 31.37 -42.40 29.19
CA ALA A 34 31.30 -43.86 29.28
C ALA A 34 32.56 -44.56 28.71
N GLY A 35 33.32 -43.88 27.85
CA GLY A 35 34.61 -44.36 27.36
C GLY A 35 35.71 -44.36 28.44
N TRP A 36 35.54 -43.58 29.51
CA TRP A 36 36.55 -43.32 30.54
C TRP A 36 36.50 -44.39 31.64
N LYS A 37 36.69 -45.64 31.22
CA LYS A 37 36.65 -46.83 32.07
C LYS A 37 37.92 -46.93 32.91
N SER A 38 37.81 -47.47 34.13
CA SER A 38 38.96 -47.73 35.01
C SER A 38 40.09 -48.51 34.31
N SER A 39 39.75 -49.51 33.48
CA SER A 39 40.74 -50.27 32.69
C SER A 39 41.54 -49.43 31.69
N SER A 40 41.01 -48.31 31.20
CA SER A 40 41.73 -47.40 30.32
C SER A 40 42.74 -46.56 31.11
N PHE A 41 42.37 -46.13 32.31
CA PHE A 41 43.27 -45.40 33.22
C PHE A 41 44.40 -46.30 33.74
N ALA A 42 44.08 -47.55 34.13
CA ALA A 42 45.08 -48.51 34.56
C ALA A 42 46.11 -48.87 33.48
N LYS A 43 45.71 -48.84 32.20
CA LYS A 43 46.65 -49.03 31.06
C LYS A 43 47.59 -47.84 30.88
N CYS A 44 47.11 -46.62 31.09
CA CYS A 44 47.92 -45.40 30.96
C CYS A 44 48.80 -45.15 32.19
N PHE A 45 48.36 -45.59 33.37
CA PHE A 45 49.05 -45.38 34.65
C PHE A 45 49.25 -46.71 35.41
N PRO A 46 50.00 -47.68 34.84
CA PRO A 46 50.08 -49.04 35.36
C PRO A 46 50.73 -49.12 36.75
N THR A 47 51.74 -48.27 37.01
CA THR A 47 52.42 -48.23 38.32
C THR A 47 51.47 -47.77 39.42
N LEU A 48 50.71 -46.70 39.18
CA LEU A 48 49.76 -46.14 40.14
C LEU A 48 48.58 -47.08 40.39
N ALA A 49 48.05 -47.72 39.34
CA ALA A 49 46.97 -48.69 39.47
C ALA A 49 47.39 -49.94 40.27
N ARG A 50 48.65 -50.36 40.15
CA ARG A 50 49.19 -51.50 40.93
C ARG A 50 49.44 -51.15 42.39
N GLU A 51 49.88 -49.93 42.68
CA GLU A 51 50.20 -49.48 44.04
C GLU A 51 48.96 -49.12 44.84
N ASN A 52 48.00 -48.42 44.23
CA ASN A 52 46.77 -48.01 44.90
C ASN A 52 45.62 -47.78 43.91
N ASP A 53 44.90 -48.85 43.59
CA ASP A 53 43.73 -48.82 42.71
C ASP A 53 42.61 -47.89 43.23
N ALA A 54 42.45 -47.79 44.56
CA ALA A 54 41.46 -46.91 45.16
C ALA A 54 41.75 -45.42 44.89
N ILE A 55 43.02 -45.00 44.95
CA ILE A 55 43.42 -43.63 44.58
C ILE A 55 43.21 -43.39 43.09
N MET A 56 43.57 -44.37 42.24
CA MET A 56 43.36 -44.25 40.79
C MET A 56 41.88 -44.10 40.45
N GLU A 57 41.00 -44.87 41.09
CA GLU A 57 39.56 -44.76 40.91
C GLU A 57 39.00 -43.44 41.44
N ALA A 58 39.49 -42.94 42.58
CA ALA A 58 39.11 -41.63 43.10
C ALA A 58 39.49 -40.48 42.15
N ILE A 59 40.69 -40.53 41.57
CA ILE A 59 41.14 -39.58 40.54
C ILE A 59 40.24 -39.66 39.31
N ARG A 60 39.92 -40.87 38.85
CA ARG A 60 39.05 -41.09 37.67
C ARG A 60 37.67 -40.49 37.89
N VAL A 61 37.03 -40.78 39.02
CA VAL A 61 35.70 -40.26 39.36
C VAL A 61 35.72 -38.74 39.43
N SER A 62 36.68 -38.15 40.15
CA SER A 62 36.84 -36.70 40.27
C SER A 62 37.05 -36.02 38.92
N LEU A 63 37.88 -36.61 38.06
CA LEU A 63 38.13 -36.09 36.71
C LEU A 63 36.87 -36.16 35.84
N VAL A 64 36.17 -37.31 35.83
CA VAL A 64 34.93 -37.48 35.08
C VAL A 64 33.86 -36.49 35.53
N GLU A 65 33.70 -36.27 36.83
CA GLU A 65 32.75 -35.30 37.37
C GLU A 65 33.12 -33.86 37.03
N THR A 66 34.40 -33.51 37.14
CA THR A 66 34.89 -32.16 36.81
C THR A 66 34.68 -31.85 35.34
N VAL A 67 35.03 -32.80 34.46
CA VAL A 67 34.84 -32.63 33.01
C VAL A 67 33.36 -32.62 32.64
N ARG A 68 32.54 -33.49 33.22
CA ARG A 68 31.08 -33.47 33.02
C ARG A 68 30.51 -32.10 33.36
N LYS A 69 30.87 -31.57 34.53
CA LYS A 69 30.40 -30.28 35.00
C LYS A 69 30.84 -29.15 34.07
N ALA A 70 32.13 -29.08 33.72
CA ALA A 70 32.65 -28.05 32.82
C ALA A 70 31.93 -28.07 31.46
N ILE A 71 31.74 -29.26 30.87
CA ILE A 71 31.00 -29.39 29.60
C ILE A 71 29.55 -28.91 29.74
N TYR A 72 28.84 -29.29 30.81
CA TYR A 72 27.47 -28.85 30.99
C TYR A 72 27.35 -27.35 31.24
N ASP A 73 28.26 -26.77 32.03
CA ASP A 73 28.29 -25.32 32.28
C ASP A 73 28.50 -24.54 30.96
N ASP A 74 29.45 -24.99 30.11
CA ASP A 74 29.70 -24.40 28.79
C ASP A 74 28.49 -24.58 27.84
N LEU A 75 27.87 -25.76 27.83
CA LEU A 75 26.70 -26.02 27.01
C LEU A 75 25.50 -25.18 27.43
N VAL A 76 25.29 -24.96 28.73
CA VAL A 76 24.23 -24.09 29.23
C VAL A 76 24.44 -22.67 28.72
N ALA A 77 25.66 -22.14 28.82
CA ALA A 77 25.98 -20.79 28.33
C ALA A 77 25.68 -20.62 26.84
N ILE A 78 26.16 -21.56 26.00
CA ILE A 78 25.92 -21.53 24.54
C ILE A 78 24.42 -21.63 24.22
N ILE A 79 23.71 -22.51 24.93
CA ILE A 79 22.31 -22.78 24.62
C ILE A 79 21.42 -21.59 25.00
N ASP A 80 21.68 -20.99 26.16
CA ASP A 80 20.91 -19.84 26.65
C ASP A 80 21.14 -18.58 25.80
N GLU A 81 22.36 -18.36 25.31
CA GLU A 81 22.68 -17.18 24.49
C GLU A 81 22.17 -17.30 23.05
N ASP A 82 22.43 -18.42 22.38
CA ASP A 82 22.34 -18.47 20.91
C ASP A 82 21.29 -19.45 20.36
N VAL A 83 20.79 -20.39 21.18
CA VAL A 83 20.07 -21.56 20.64
C VAL A 83 18.61 -21.63 21.09
N ALA A 84 18.32 -21.30 22.34
CA ALA A 84 16.97 -21.45 22.90
C ALA A 84 15.92 -20.63 22.13
N GLY A 85 16.20 -19.34 21.91
CA GLY A 85 15.32 -18.43 21.17
C GLY A 85 15.06 -18.87 19.72
N PRO A 86 16.11 -19.02 18.89
CA PRO A 86 15.95 -19.42 17.49
C PRO A 86 15.25 -20.77 17.29
N LEU A 87 15.45 -21.76 18.17
CA LEU A 87 14.76 -23.05 18.09
C LEU A 87 13.27 -22.94 18.40
N GLU A 88 12.87 -22.09 19.34
CA GLU A 88 11.46 -21.85 19.64
C GLU A 88 10.78 -21.07 18.50
N GLU A 89 11.46 -20.07 17.94
CA GLU A 89 10.99 -19.33 16.76
C GLU A 89 10.81 -20.26 15.56
N LEU A 90 11.78 -21.13 15.29
CA LEU A 90 11.66 -22.17 14.25
C LEU A 90 10.49 -23.11 14.53
N GLY A 91 10.27 -23.49 15.79
CA GLY A 91 9.12 -24.29 16.21
C GLY A 91 7.79 -23.59 15.88
N THR A 92 7.72 -22.29 16.13
CA THR A 92 6.56 -21.44 15.84
C THR A 92 6.35 -21.29 14.33
N LEU A 93 7.40 -21.05 13.57
CA LEU A 93 7.35 -20.91 12.11
C LEU A 93 6.80 -22.17 11.44
N ILE A 94 7.23 -23.35 11.90
CA ILE A 94 6.77 -24.64 11.38
C ILE A 94 5.30 -24.89 11.74
N LYS A 95 4.87 -24.55 12.96
CA LYS A 95 3.46 -24.67 13.36
C LYS A 95 2.56 -23.72 12.55
N ASN A 96 3.04 -22.51 12.28
CA ASN A 96 2.30 -21.48 11.56
C ASN A 96 2.38 -21.61 10.03
N TYR A 97 3.16 -22.57 9.52
CA TYR A 97 3.26 -22.80 8.09
C TYR A 97 1.94 -23.37 7.54
N THR A 98 1.26 -22.56 6.73
CA THR A 98 -0.03 -22.90 6.09
C THR A 98 0.13 -23.37 4.64
N GLY A 99 1.37 -23.45 4.13
CA GLY A 99 1.63 -23.89 2.77
C GLY A 99 1.45 -25.40 2.56
N PRO A 100 1.36 -25.85 1.30
CA PRO A 100 1.28 -27.27 0.98
C PRO A 100 2.55 -28.00 1.42
N LYS A 101 2.41 -29.13 2.13
CA LYS A 101 3.55 -29.90 2.64
C LYS A 101 4.39 -30.55 1.55
N ASP A 102 3.81 -30.77 0.37
CA ASP A 102 4.43 -31.53 -0.72
C ASP A 102 5.11 -30.63 -1.77
N ILE A 103 5.13 -29.31 -1.56
CA ILE A 103 5.78 -28.38 -2.47
C ILE A 103 7.16 -28.06 -1.94
N GLU A 104 8.15 -28.16 -2.81
CA GLU A 104 9.51 -27.74 -2.52
C GLU A 104 9.53 -26.25 -2.17
N ALA A 105 9.89 -25.95 -0.92
CA ALA A 105 10.00 -24.58 -0.46
C ALA A 105 11.12 -23.87 -1.21
N TRP A 106 10.88 -22.61 -1.59
CA TRP A 106 11.88 -21.77 -2.25
C TRP A 106 13.19 -21.73 -1.44
N ARG A 107 14.32 -21.71 -2.16
CA ARG A 107 15.66 -21.55 -1.62
C ARG A 107 16.37 -20.42 -2.38
N PRO A 108 17.26 -19.66 -1.73
CA PRO A 108 18.09 -18.67 -2.41
C PRO A 108 18.81 -19.30 -3.60
N SER A 109 18.72 -18.64 -4.75
CA SER A 109 19.29 -19.16 -6.00
C SER A 109 20.81 -19.00 -6.06
N GLY A 110 21.38 -18.22 -5.15
CA GLY A 110 22.79 -17.83 -5.17
C GLY A 110 23.08 -16.61 -6.05
N ASP A 111 22.05 -16.08 -6.73
CA ASP A 111 22.08 -14.81 -7.46
C ASP A 111 21.33 -13.74 -6.66
N PRO A 112 22.04 -12.79 -6.02
CA PRO A 112 21.42 -11.75 -5.19
C PRO A 112 20.37 -10.93 -5.94
N THR A 113 20.54 -10.74 -7.24
CA THR A 113 19.60 -9.93 -8.04
C THR A 113 18.26 -10.64 -8.14
N LYS A 114 18.27 -11.95 -8.43
CA LYS A 114 17.04 -12.76 -8.54
C LYS A 114 16.35 -12.91 -7.19
N ASP A 115 17.14 -13.12 -6.13
CA ASP A 115 16.60 -13.32 -4.79
C ASP A 115 15.95 -12.03 -4.26
N MET A 116 16.57 -10.87 -4.53
CA MET A 116 15.99 -9.56 -4.21
C MET A 116 14.72 -9.27 -5.01
N MET A 117 14.70 -9.58 -6.31
CA MET A 117 13.48 -9.45 -7.13
C MET A 117 12.34 -10.32 -6.60
N ALA A 118 12.62 -11.55 -6.17
CA ALA A 118 11.63 -12.45 -5.60
C ALA A 118 11.07 -11.94 -4.27
N HIS A 119 11.93 -11.39 -3.41
CA HIS A 119 11.54 -10.75 -2.16
C HIS A 119 10.61 -9.56 -2.40
N ASP A 120 10.99 -8.66 -3.33
CA ASP A 120 10.26 -7.41 -3.56
C ASP A 120 8.98 -7.59 -4.38
N ALA A 121 8.84 -8.72 -5.09
CA ALA A 121 7.72 -8.99 -5.98
C ALA A 121 6.34 -8.77 -5.31
N LYS A 122 6.18 -9.19 -4.04
CA LYS A 122 4.91 -9.04 -3.32
C LYS A 122 4.57 -7.56 -3.07
N VAL A 123 5.55 -6.76 -2.67
CA VAL A 123 5.37 -5.33 -2.42
C VAL A 123 5.09 -4.61 -3.74
N LEU A 124 5.87 -4.90 -4.78
CA LEU A 124 5.69 -4.32 -6.10
C LEU A 124 4.33 -4.66 -6.72
N GLN A 125 3.83 -5.89 -6.51
CA GLN A 125 2.50 -6.29 -6.96
C GLN A 125 1.39 -5.52 -6.24
N HIS A 126 1.51 -5.33 -4.93
CA HIS A 126 0.57 -4.51 -4.15
C HIS A 126 0.55 -3.05 -4.65
N GLU A 127 1.72 -2.46 -4.84
CA GLU A 127 1.86 -1.09 -5.33
C GLU A 127 1.33 -0.92 -6.75
N LYS A 128 1.61 -1.88 -7.63
CA LYS A 128 1.05 -1.91 -8.99
C LYS A 128 -0.48 -1.89 -8.96
N GLN A 129 -1.10 -2.72 -8.12
CA GLN A 129 -2.55 -2.79 -7.99
C GLN A 129 -3.13 -1.44 -7.51
N ARG A 130 -2.53 -0.85 -6.47
CA ARG A 130 -2.91 0.46 -5.93
C ARG A 130 -2.85 1.56 -7.00
N LEU A 131 -1.79 1.60 -7.79
CA LEU A 131 -1.62 2.58 -8.87
C LEU A 131 -2.64 2.39 -9.99
N LEU A 132 -2.93 1.14 -10.38
CA LEU A 132 -3.95 0.85 -11.39
C LEU A 132 -5.34 1.34 -10.96
N GLU A 133 -5.70 1.17 -9.70
CA GLU A 133 -6.95 1.68 -9.13
C GLU A 133 -7.01 3.21 -9.17
N SER A 134 -5.92 3.88 -8.77
CA SER A 134 -5.80 5.34 -8.82
C SER A 134 -5.95 5.88 -10.24
N VAL A 135 -5.26 5.27 -11.21
CA VAL A 135 -5.36 5.65 -12.64
C VAL A 135 -6.78 5.41 -13.16
N GLY A 136 -7.41 4.30 -12.78
CA GLY A 136 -8.80 4.01 -13.14
C GLY A 136 -9.76 5.08 -12.64
N ASN A 137 -9.61 5.52 -11.39
CA ASN A 137 -10.42 6.58 -10.80
C ASN A 137 -10.20 7.93 -11.48
N ALA A 138 -8.93 8.30 -11.73
CA ALA A 138 -8.59 9.54 -12.44
C ALA A 138 -9.20 9.59 -13.84
N LYS A 139 -9.18 8.46 -14.58
CA LYS A 139 -9.81 8.36 -15.91
C LYS A 139 -11.32 8.56 -15.86
N LYS A 140 -12.01 7.93 -14.90
CA LYS A 140 -13.47 8.11 -14.72
C LYS A 140 -13.83 9.56 -14.43
N ILE A 141 -13.07 10.22 -13.54
CA ILE A 141 -13.29 11.63 -13.20
C ILE A 141 -13.04 12.51 -14.42
N SER A 142 -11.94 12.29 -15.13
CA SER A 142 -11.60 13.05 -16.35
C SER A 142 -12.70 12.94 -17.40
N GLU A 143 -13.22 11.73 -17.63
CA GLU A 143 -14.30 11.50 -18.59
C GLU A 143 -15.60 12.20 -18.16
N ALA A 144 -15.97 12.12 -16.88
CA ALA A 144 -17.13 12.82 -16.34
C ALA A 144 -17.01 14.35 -16.50
N VAL A 145 -15.82 14.90 -16.23
CA VAL A 145 -15.53 16.33 -16.43
C VAL A 145 -15.60 16.70 -17.91
N LEU A 146 -15.02 15.89 -18.80
CA LEU A 146 -15.06 16.11 -20.24
C LEU A 146 -16.50 16.14 -20.77
N GLN A 147 -17.36 15.23 -20.31
CA GLN A 147 -18.78 15.21 -20.67
C GLN A 147 -19.51 16.46 -20.16
N LYS A 148 -19.24 16.89 -18.92
CA LYS A 148 -19.77 18.15 -18.38
C LYS A 148 -19.35 19.36 -19.23
N VAL A 149 -18.07 19.44 -19.60
CA VAL A 149 -17.54 20.53 -20.43
C VAL A 149 -18.18 20.53 -21.82
N LYS A 150 -18.30 19.37 -22.48
CA LYS A 150 -18.96 19.25 -23.79
C LYS A 150 -20.42 19.69 -23.73
N SER A 151 -21.16 19.23 -22.72
CA SER A 151 -22.55 19.64 -22.49
C SER A 151 -22.66 21.15 -22.23
N GLY A 152 -21.78 21.71 -21.41
CA GLY A 152 -21.70 23.15 -21.14
C GLY A 152 -21.42 23.97 -22.41
N ARG A 153 -20.44 23.56 -23.22
CA ARG A 153 -20.12 24.22 -24.51
C ARG A 153 -21.33 24.22 -25.45
N LYS A 154 -22.06 23.10 -25.56
CA LYS A 154 -23.27 23.01 -26.38
C LYS A 154 -24.36 23.97 -25.89
N LYS A 155 -24.57 24.08 -24.58
CA LYS A 155 -25.53 25.03 -23.98
C LYS A 155 -25.14 26.48 -24.28
N CYS A 156 -23.87 26.85 -24.09
CA CYS A 156 -23.40 28.20 -24.41
C CYS A 156 -23.58 28.54 -25.89
N HIS A 157 -23.25 27.60 -26.79
CA HIS A 157 -23.46 27.78 -28.22
C HIS A 157 -24.94 27.98 -28.57
N ASN A 158 -25.83 27.14 -28.04
CA ASN A 158 -27.27 27.27 -28.26
C ASN A 158 -27.80 28.62 -27.74
N ASN A 159 -27.39 29.03 -26.55
CA ASN A 159 -27.77 30.34 -25.99
C ASN A 159 -27.26 31.49 -26.85
N HIS A 160 -26.02 31.40 -27.37
CA HIS A 160 -25.48 32.41 -28.28
C HIS A 160 -26.31 32.52 -29.56
N VAL A 161 -26.65 31.40 -30.19
CA VAL A 161 -27.51 31.36 -31.39
C VAL A 161 -28.89 31.97 -31.10
N GLU A 162 -29.48 31.65 -29.96
CA GLU A 162 -30.79 32.20 -29.55
C GLU A 162 -30.72 33.72 -29.32
N ILE A 163 -29.68 34.22 -28.66
CA ILE A 163 -29.46 35.65 -28.46
C ILE A 163 -29.30 36.36 -29.82
N GLN A 164 -28.55 35.79 -30.75
CA GLN A 164 -28.36 36.35 -32.10
C GLN A 164 -29.68 36.42 -32.88
N LYS A 165 -30.52 35.38 -32.79
CA LYS A 165 -31.86 35.41 -33.39
C LYS A 165 -32.71 36.54 -32.83
N ARG A 166 -32.75 36.69 -31.50
CA ARG A 166 -33.51 37.76 -30.84
C ARG A 166 -32.98 39.14 -31.19
N LEU A 167 -31.67 39.32 -31.27
CA LEU A 167 -31.05 40.58 -31.73
C LEU A 167 -31.46 40.92 -33.16
N THR A 168 -31.52 39.92 -34.05
CA THR A 168 -31.97 40.12 -35.44
C THR A 168 -33.41 40.61 -35.49
N VAL A 169 -34.31 39.96 -34.74
CA VAL A 169 -35.72 40.38 -34.62
C VAL A 169 -35.85 41.80 -34.04
N LEU A 170 -35.07 42.12 -33.01
CA LEU A 170 -35.09 43.46 -32.41
C LEU A 170 -34.60 44.54 -33.41
N ASN A 171 -33.56 44.25 -34.18
CA ASN A 171 -33.08 45.16 -35.22
C ASN A 171 -34.13 45.36 -36.32
N GLU A 172 -34.81 44.30 -36.75
CA GLU A 172 -35.92 44.38 -37.71
C GLU A 172 -37.05 45.27 -37.15
N LEU A 173 -37.48 45.04 -35.91
CA LEU A 173 -38.49 45.88 -35.25
C LEU A 173 -38.05 47.35 -35.11
N GLU A 174 -36.77 47.59 -34.81
CA GLU A 174 -36.21 48.95 -34.78
C GLU A 174 -36.30 49.61 -36.16
N THR A 175 -35.96 48.89 -37.24
CA THR A 175 -36.08 49.42 -38.61
C THR A 175 -37.53 49.74 -38.97
N VAL A 176 -38.48 48.86 -38.61
CA VAL A 176 -39.92 49.08 -38.84
C VAL A 176 -40.42 50.29 -38.05
N SER A 177 -40.07 50.40 -36.77
CA SER A 177 -40.45 51.54 -35.92
C SER A 177 -39.92 52.87 -36.44
N ARG A 178 -38.65 52.91 -36.87
CA ARG A 178 -38.07 54.09 -37.53
C ARG A 178 -38.75 54.39 -38.87
N GLY A 179 -39.17 53.38 -39.62
CA GLY A 179 -39.94 53.53 -40.88
C GLY A 179 -41.31 54.17 -40.65
N LEU A 180 -42.09 53.64 -39.71
CA LEU A 180 -43.41 54.17 -39.32
C LEU A 180 -43.32 55.61 -38.79
N SER A 181 -42.26 55.94 -38.04
CA SER A 181 -42.03 57.32 -37.58
C SER A 181 -41.79 58.29 -38.76
N LYS A 182 -41.08 57.84 -39.81
CA LYS A 182 -40.87 58.66 -41.02
C LYS A 182 -42.13 58.80 -41.86
N GLU A 183 -42.92 57.74 -42.00
CA GLU A 183 -44.22 57.78 -42.71
C GLU A 183 -45.23 58.66 -41.99
N ASN A 184 -45.31 58.59 -40.66
CA ASN A 184 -46.18 59.47 -39.88
C ASN A 184 -45.76 60.94 -39.96
N MET A 185 -44.45 61.23 -39.99
CA MET A 185 -43.93 62.59 -40.21
C MET A 185 -44.20 63.09 -41.64
N ALA A 186 -44.14 62.21 -42.64
CA ALA A 186 -44.44 62.53 -44.03
C ALA A 186 -45.95 62.76 -44.26
N SER A 187 -46.81 61.93 -43.65
CA SER A 187 -48.28 62.10 -43.69
C SER A 187 -48.70 63.38 -42.96
N ALA A 188 -48.16 63.64 -41.76
CA ALA A 188 -48.45 64.88 -41.03
C ALA A 188 -47.99 66.13 -41.81
N SER A 189 -46.85 66.06 -42.52
CA SER A 189 -46.41 67.14 -43.40
C SER A 189 -47.32 67.32 -44.62
N HIS A 190 -47.84 66.22 -45.18
CA HIS A 190 -48.76 66.26 -46.31
C HIS A 190 -50.17 66.77 -45.93
N ASP A 191 -50.65 66.42 -44.74
CA ASP A 191 -51.93 66.90 -44.20
C ASP A 191 -51.87 68.39 -43.84
N ILE A 192 -50.75 68.88 -43.29
CA ILE A 192 -50.53 70.32 -43.07
C ILE A 192 -50.50 71.06 -44.42
N PHE A 193 -49.85 70.49 -45.44
CA PHE A 193 -49.79 71.11 -46.76
C PHE A 193 -51.16 71.10 -47.47
N SER A 194 -51.95 70.04 -47.33
CA SER A 194 -53.27 69.91 -47.96
C SER A 194 -54.35 70.76 -47.28
N ASN A 195 -54.27 70.95 -45.96
CA ASN A 195 -55.15 71.90 -45.25
C ASN A 195 -54.84 73.35 -45.63
N ASN A 196 -53.57 73.75 -45.76
CA ASN A 196 -53.22 75.10 -46.23
C ASN A 196 -53.68 75.38 -47.67
N VAL A 197 -53.67 74.38 -48.56
CA VAL A 197 -54.17 74.55 -49.94
C VAL A 197 -55.70 74.69 -49.99
N SER A 198 -56.40 74.06 -49.04
CA SER A 198 -57.87 74.15 -48.93
C SER A 198 -58.32 75.48 -48.32
N GLU A 199 -57.57 76.05 -47.38
CA GLU A 199 -57.85 77.36 -46.76
C GLU A 199 -57.64 78.52 -47.75
N VAL A 200 -56.59 78.48 -48.58
CA VAL A 200 -56.35 79.50 -49.62
C VAL A 200 -57.44 79.47 -50.71
N SER A 201 -58.06 78.32 -50.98
CA SER A 201 -59.13 78.19 -51.98
C SER A 201 -60.51 78.64 -51.45
N ALA A 202 -60.67 78.81 -50.14
CA ALA A 202 -61.92 79.28 -49.53
C ALA A 202 -61.96 80.81 -49.36
N GLU A 203 -60.83 81.48 -49.12
CA GLU A 203 -60.78 82.94 -48.97
C GLU A 203 -60.92 83.73 -50.28
N GLU A 204 -60.68 83.14 -51.46
CA GLU A 204 -60.88 83.81 -52.75
C GLU A 204 -62.35 83.82 -53.26
N ARG A 205 -63.31 83.21 -52.55
CA ARG A 205 -64.72 83.16 -52.98
C ARG A 205 -65.72 84.00 -52.17
N GLU A 206 -65.32 84.63 -51.06
CA GLU A 206 -66.21 85.54 -50.29
C GLU A 206 -65.98 87.04 -50.56
N SER A 207 -65.00 87.42 -51.39
CA SER A 207 -64.78 88.84 -51.78
C SER A 207 -65.50 89.29 -53.07
N SER A 208 -66.45 88.50 -53.58
CA SER A 208 -67.24 88.85 -54.78
C SER A 208 -68.73 88.55 -54.60
N SER A 209 -69.36 89.15 -53.59
CA SER A 209 -70.82 89.35 -53.53
C SER A 209 -71.15 90.46 -52.53
N ASN A 210 -70.67 91.68 -52.81
CA ASN A 210 -71.17 92.90 -52.17
C ASN A 210 -71.37 93.95 -53.27
N SER A 211 -72.52 93.88 -53.94
CA SER A 211 -73.01 94.91 -54.85
C SER A 211 -74.51 94.73 -55.08
N LEU A 212 -75.30 95.35 -54.20
CA LEU A 212 -76.54 96.14 -54.43
C LEU A 212 -77.44 96.13 -53.18
#